data_AF-A0A7X0TX99-F1
#
_entry.id   AF-A0A7X0TX99-F1
#
_cell.length_a   1.000
_cell.length_b   1.000
_cell.length_c   1.000
_cell.angle_alpha   90.00
_cell.angle_beta   90.00
_cell.angle_gamma   90.00
#
_symmetry.space_group_name_H-M   'P 1'
#
loop_
_entity.id
_entity.type
_entity.pdbx_description
1 polymer ?
#
loop_
_entity_poly.entity_id
_entity_poly.type
_entity_poly.pdbx_seq_one_letter_code
_entity_poly.pdbx_strand_id
1 'polypeptide(L)'
;MRDETLLGLWDSGPYDYGVMETSWMAFLPDGRGWSAWATFGGEMDVGRFRWHCPEPAVLRLRYECHLAGDWADSDDDFRFDAITSRRPGGDVVTTTYTIGPDETLISEGPITALHLGDHVNSCTTYGLRRRELKIEDDPAHDLVPWH
;
A
#
# COMPACT_ATOMS: atom_id res chain seq x y z
N MET A 1 7.77 -11.42 14.20
CA MET A 1 8.95 -10.58 13.93
C MET A 1 8.59 -9.59 12.83
N ARG A 2 9.41 -8.59 12.51
CA ARG A 2 9.21 -7.74 11.33
C ARG A 2 10.42 -7.88 10.43
N ASP A 3 10.19 -8.03 9.14
CA ASP A 3 11.23 -7.98 8.13
C ASP A 3 11.41 -6.52 7.69
N GLU A 4 12.57 -5.95 7.96
CA GLU A 4 12.88 -4.55 7.64
C GLU A 4 12.95 -4.30 6.13
N THR A 5 13.12 -5.35 5.32
CA THR A 5 13.11 -5.23 3.86
C THR A 5 11.74 -4.88 3.29
N LEU A 6 10.66 -5.07 4.05
CA LEU A 6 9.31 -4.63 3.69
C LEU A 6 9.09 -3.12 3.89
N LEU A 7 9.93 -2.44 4.66
CA LEU A 7 9.73 -1.03 4.98
C LEU A 7 9.78 -0.14 3.74
N GLY A 8 8.84 0.82 3.70
CA GLY A 8 8.72 1.80 2.63
C GLY A 8 7.33 1.83 1.99
N LEU A 9 7.24 2.63 0.93
CA LEU A 9 6.14 2.76 -0.01
C LEU A 9 6.40 1.91 -1.25
N TRP A 10 5.42 1.10 -1.61
CA TRP A 10 5.38 0.21 -2.75
C TRP A 10 4.22 0.61 -3.66
N ASP A 11 4.42 0.53 -4.97
CA ASP A 11 3.54 1.09 -6.01
C ASP A 11 3.34 0.05 -7.12
N SER A 12 2.09 -0.24 -7.50
CA SER A 12 1.78 -1.18 -8.59
C SER A 12 1.92 -0.56 -9.99
N GLY A 13 2.02 0.77 -10.10
CA GLY A 13 2.10 1.52 -11.36
C GLY A 13 3.12 0.99 -12.39
N PRO A 14 4.32 0.52 -12.01
CA PRO A 14 5.26 -0.14 -12.93
C PRO A 14 4.70 -1.37 -13.67
N TYR A 15 3.63 -1.98 -13.16
CA TYR A 15 3.01 -3.20 -13.66
C TYR A 15 1.61 -2.97 -14.27
N ASP A 16 1.00 -1.81 -14.02
CA ASP A 16 -0.40 -1.49 -14.36
C ASP A 16 -0.56 -0.87 -15.77
N TYR A 17 0.22 -1.33 -16.75
CA TYR A 17 0.21 -0.72 -18.09
C TYR A 17 -1.17 -0.80 -18.77
N GLY A 18 -1.78 0.37 -19.02
CA GLY A 18 -3.10 0.48 -19.65
C GLY A 18 -4.28 0.36 -18.69
N VAL A 19 -4.02 0.33 -17.38
CA VAL A 19 -5.03 0.26 -16.33
C VAL A 19 -5.35 1.67 -15.80
N MET A 20 -6.61 1.93 -15.45
CA MET A 20 -7.10 3.24 -14.97
C MET A 20 -7.12 3.36 -13.43
N GLU A 21 -6.46 2.42 -12.77
CA GLU A 21 -6.36 2.31 -11.32
C GLU A 21 -4.92 2.00 -10.94
N THR A 22 -4.53 2.39 -9.73
CA THR A 22 -3.24 2.08 -9.15
C THR A 22 -3.42 1.77 -7.67
N SER A 23 -2.59 0.87 -7.19
CA SER A 23 -2.55 0.44 -5.81
C SER A 23 -1.20 0.76 -5.17
N TRP A 24 -1.25 1.10 -3.90
CA TRP A 24 -0.06 1.33 -3.08
C TRP A 24 -0.12 0.50 -1.80
N MET A 25 1.06 0.18 -1.29
CA MET A 25 1.23 -0.42 0.03
C MET A 25 2.35 0.26 0.77
N ALA A 26 2.14 0.52 2.05
CA ALA A 26 3.13 1.15 2.90
C ALA A 26 3.31 0.41 4.22
N PHE A 27 4.57 0.24 4.62
CA PHE A 27 4.95 -0.44 5.85
C PHE A 27 5.85 0.46 6.71
N LEU A 28 5.40 0.73 7.93
CA LEU A 28 6.13 1.50 8.93
C LEU A 28 6.84 0.59 9.96
N PRO A 29 7.98 1.03 10.52
CA PRO A 29 8.81 0.22 11.43
C PRO A 29 8.11 -0.18 12.74
N ASP A 30 7.13 0.59 13.18
CA ASP A 30 6.34 0.30 14.38
C ASP A 30 5.23 -0.75 14.15
N GLY A 31 5.10 -1.27 12.93
CA GLY A 31 4.11 -2.27 12.55
C GLY A 31 2.78 -1.69 12.11
N ARG A 32 2.64 -0.38 11.98
CA ARG A 32 1.52 0.23 11.23
C ARG A 32 1.80 0.17 9.73
N GLY A 33 0.76 0.23 8.95
CA GLY A 33 0.84 0.31 7.50
C GLY A 33 -0.53 0.58 6.91
N TRP A 34 -0.54 0.82 5.61
CA TRP A 34 -1.76 1.05 4.87
C TRP A 34 -1.64 0.47 3.47
N SER A 35 -2.76 0.02 2.92
CA SER A 35 -2.91 -0.26 1.51
C SER A 35 -3.88 0.76 0.94
N ALA A 36 -3.60 1.26 -0.25
CA ALA A 36 -4.49 2.16 -0.94
C ALA A 36 -4.74 1.71 -2.38
N TRP A 37 -5.88 2.11 -2.89
CA TRP A 37 -6.31 1.90 -4.27
C TRP A 37 -7.01 3.17 -4.70
N ALA A 38 -6.70 3.68 -5.89
CA ALA A 38 -7.41 4.79 -6.46
C ALA A 38 -7.60 4.65 -7.96
N THR A 39 -8.64 5.30 -8.46
CA THR A 39 -8.96 5.37 -9.88
C THR A 39 -8.67 6.75 -10.44
N PHE A 40 -8.47 6.82 -11.76
CA PHE A 40 -8.46 8.07 -12.50
C PHE A 40 -9.76 8.87 -12.34
N GLY A 41 -10.87 8.23 -11.95
CA GLY A 41 -12.17 8.86 -11.72
C GLY A 41 -12.27 9.69 -10.43
N GLY A 42 -11.23 9.73 -9.60
CA GLY A 42 -11.22 10.48 -8.34
C GLY A 42 -11.48 9.61 -7.10
N GLU A 43 -11.92 8.37 -7.27
CA GLU A 43 -12.25 7.48 -6.14
C GLU A 43 -10.98 6.89 -5.51
N MET A 44 -11.00 6.76 -4.18
CA MET A 44 -9.94 6.14 -3.39
C MET A 44 -10.49 5.31 -2.23
N ASP A 45 -9.89 4.14 -1.99
CA ASP A 45 -10.07 3.32 -0.79
C ASP A 45 -8.71 3.09 -0.11
N VAL A 46 -8.68 3.27 1.21
CA VAL A 46 -7.49 3.08 2.05
C VAL A 46 -7.84 2.13 3.20
N GLY A 47 -7.16 0.99 3.22
CA GLY A 47 -7.18 0.05 4.33
C GLY A 47 -5.98 0.25 5.24
N ARG A 48 -6.23 0.67 6.48
CA ARG A 48 -5.21 0.81 7.52
C ARG A 48 -5.04 -0.50 8.26
N PHE A 49 -3.81 -0.95 8.45
CA PHE A 49 -3.53 -2.24 9.07
C PHE A 49 -2.35 -2.22 10.06
N ARG A 50 -2.30 -3.27 10.88
CA ARG A 50 -1.10 -3.71 11.57
C ARG A 50 -0.46 -4.85 10.81
N TRP A 51 0.86 -4.84 10.70
CA TRP A 51 1.61 -5.88 10.02
C TRP A 51 2.71 -6.49 10.89
N HIS A 52 3.01 -7.74 10.59
CA HIS A 52 4.16 -8.48 11.10
C HIS A 52 4.39 -9.72 10.23
N CYS A 53 5.56 -10.33 10.40
CA CYS A 53 5.92 -11.61 9.82
C CYS A 53 5.83 -12.69 10.90
N PRO A 54 4.77 -13.52 10.92
CA PRO A 54 4.66 -14.63 11.87
C PRO A 54 5.71 -15.71 11.62
N GLU A 55 6.10 -15.90 10.36
CA GLU A 55 7.10 -16.85 9.88
C GLU A 55 7.96 -16.18 8.79
N PRO A 56 9.15 -16.72 8.46
CA PRO A 56 9.95 -16.21 7.34
C PRO A 56 9.14 -16.20 6.04
N ALA A 57 9.23 -15.12 5.25
CA ALA A 57 8.51 -14.94 3.99
C ALA A 57 6.97 -15.04 4.08
N VAL A 58 6.40 -14.93 5.28
CA VAL A 58 4.95 -14.82 5.50
C VAL A 58 4.64 -13.43 6.03
N LEU A 59 3.72 -12.74 5.39
CA LEU A 59 3.22 -11.44 5.76
C LEU A 59 1.79 -11.58 6.27
N ARG A 60 1.52 -11.05 7.47
CA ARG A 60 0.17 -10.95 8.01
C ARG A 60 -0.24 -9.49 8.17
N LEU A 61 -1.34 -9.11 7.55
CA LEU A 61 -1.99 -7.81 7.64
C LEU A 61 -3.28 -7.96 8.45
N ARG A 62 -3.46 -7.17 9.50
CA ARG A 62 -4.71 -7.09 10.25
C ARG A 62 -5.28 -5.69 10.08
N TYR A 63 -6.34 -5.56 9.29
CA TYR A 63 -6.99 -4.29 9.02
C TYR A 63 -7.72 -3.77 10.25
N GLU A 64 -7.49 -2.50 10.59
CA GLU A 64 -8.14 -1.80 11.71
C GLU A 64 -9.31 -0.95 11.21
N CYS A 65 -9.20 -0.35 10.02
CA CYS A 65 -10.32 0.30 9.34
C CYS A 65 -10.10 0.42 7.83
N HIS A 66 -11.20 0.62 7.12
CA HIS A 66 -11.23 1.02 5.71
C HIS A 66 -11.85 2.40 5.60
N LEU A 67 -11.24 3.26 4.78
CA LEU A 67 -11.66 4.62 4.52
C LEU A 67 -11.88 4.74 3.02
N ALA A 68 -13.00 5.31 2.60
CA ALA A 68 -13.22 5.59 1.19
C ALA A 68 -13.69 7.03 1.00
N GLY A 69 -13.40 7.58 -0.17
CA GLY A 69 -13.59 8.98 -0.48
C GLY A 69 -12.92 9.38 -1.78
N ASP A 70 -12.76 10.68 -1.96
CA ASP A 70 -12.17 11.25 -3.16
C ASP A 70 -10.71 11.66 -2.88
N TRP A 71 -9.81 11.38 -3.83
CA TRP A 71 -8.41 11.80 -3.72
C TRP A 71 -8.22 13.23 -4.24
N ALA A 72 -7.28 13.95 -3.62
CA ALA A 72 -6.96 15.33 -3.98
C ALA A 72 -6.07 15.36 -5.24
N ASP A 73 -6.48 16.13 -6.25
CA ASP A 73 -5.70 16.37 -7.46
C ASP A 73 -4.47 17.24 -7.11
N SER A 74 -3.40 16.59 -6.65
CA SER A 74 -2.14 17.24 -6.24
C SER A 74 -0.95 16.52 -6.85
N ASP A 75 0.06 17.30 -7.25
CA ASP A 75 1.18 16.88 -8.10
C ASP A 75 2.10 15.79 -7.49
N ASP A 76 1.99 15.44 -6.20
CA ASP A 76 2.89 14.42 -5.62
C ASP A 76 2.41 13.70 -4.35
N ASP A 77 1.36 14.20 -3.68
CA ASP A 77 0.89 13.63 -2.42
C ASP A 77 -0.46 12.94 -2.61
N PHE A 78 -0.40 11.62 -2.68
CA PHE A 78 -1.57 10.74 -2.72
C PHE A 78 -2.37 10.86 -1.40
N ARG A 79 -3.39 11.72 -1.38
CA ARG A 79 -4.14 12.16 -0.18
C ARG A 79 -5.64 12.17 -0.44
N PHE A 80 -6.43 12.01 0.61
CA PHE A 80 -7.86 12.29 0.54
C PHE A 80 -8.11 13.80 0.47
N ASP A 81 -8.98 14.23 -0.44
CA ASP A 81 -9.65 15.53 -0.34
C ASP A 81 -10.79 15.44 0.69
N ALA A 82 -11.62 14.40 0.57
CA ALA A 82 -12.71 14.13 1.50
C ALA A 82 -12.90 12.63 1.74
N ILE A 83 -13.12 12.24 3.00
CA ILE A 83 -13.52 10.87 3.36
C ILE A 83 -15.04 10.82 3.47
N THR A 84 -15.68 10.06 2.59
CA THR A 84 -17.14 9.92 2.53
C THR A 84 -17.64 8.72 3.32
N SER A 85 -16.78 7.73 3.57
CA SER A 85 -17.15 6.57 4.39
C SER A 85 -15.99 6.01 5.20
N ARG A 86 -16.34 5.44 6.36
CA ARG A 86 -15.43 4.69 7.23
C ARG A 86 -16.09 3.39 7.62
N ARG A 87 -15.40 2.28 7.39
CA ARG A 87 -15.82 0.94 7.81
C ARG A 87 -14.84 0.41 8.86
N PRO A 88 -15.33 -0.23 9.93
CA PRO A 88 -14.45 -0.94 10.85
C PRO A 88 -13.72 -2.04 10.08
N GLY A 89 -12.46 -2.27 10.43
CA GLY A 89 -11.70 -3.42 9.95
C GLY A 89 -12.02 -4.66 10.78
N GLY A 90 -11.12 -5.63 10.73
CA GLY A 90 -11.27 -6.94 11.37
C GLY A 90 -10.74 -8.05 10.48
N ASP A 91 -10.63 -7.79 9.18
CA ASP A 91 -10.09 -8.72 8.21
C ASP A 91 -8.60 -8.96 8.45
N VAL A 92 -8.22 -10.23 8.35
CA VAL A 92 -6.83 -10.68 8.46
C VAL A 92 -6.44 -11.31 7.14
N VAL A 93 -5.48 -10.71 6.45
CA VAL A 93 -4.85 -11.28 5.26
C VAL A 93 -3.53 -11.91 5.69
N THR A 94 -3.31 -13.16 5.32
CA THR A 94 -2.01 -13.83 5.48
C THR A 94 -1.58 -14.34 4.12
N THR A 95 -0.45 -13.84 3.63
CA THR A 95 0.11 -14.16 2.31
C THR A 95 1.59 -14.46 2.44
N THR A 96 2.15 -15.24 1.51
CA THR A 96 3.60 -15.29 1.32
C THR A 96 4.09 -14.03 0.62
N TYR A 97 5.40 -13.74 0.72
CA TYR A 97 6.03 -12.67 -0.06
C TYR A 97 7.48 -13.00 -0.46
N THR A 98 7.94 -12.38 -1.55
CA THR A 98 9.35 -12.32 -1.94
C THR A 98 9.72 -10.90 -2.33
N ILE A 99 10.99 -10.53 -2.12
CA ILE A 99 11.54 -9.24 -2.54
C ILE A 99 12.81 -9.48 -3.36
N GLY A 100 12.90 -8.85 -4.51
CA GLY A 100 14.04 -9.03 -5.42
C GLY A 100 14.03 -8.02 -6.58
N PRO A 101 15.08 -8.02 -7.42
CA PRO A 101 15.06 -7.24 -8.65
C PRO A 101 14.05 -7.83 -9.64
N ASP A 102 13.34 -6.96 -10.36
CA ASP A 102 12.38 -7.31 -11.41
C ASP A 102 12.44 -6.30 -12.55
N GLU A 103 12.12 -6.74 -13.77
CA GLU A 103 12.11 -5.90 -14.97
C GLU A 103 10.67 -5.62 -15.41
N THR A 104 10.35 -4.35 -15.64
CA THR A 104 9.02 -3.96 -16.15
C THR A 104 9.11 -3.33 -17.53
N LEU A 105 7.99 -3.32 -18.25
CA LEU A 105 7.92 -2.75 -19.61
C LEU A 105 8.25 -1.25 -19.67
N ILE A 106 8.13 -0.55 -18.53
CA ILE A 106 8.25 0.91 -18.46
C ILE A 106 9.47 1.38 -17.68
N SER A 107 10.21 0.48 -17.03
CA SER A 107 11.42 0.81 -16.28
C SER A 107 12.67 0.79 -17.17
N GLU A 108 13.59 1.75 -16.99
CA GLU A 108 14.89 1.77 -17.70
C GLU A 108 15.92 0.73 -17.19
N GLY A 109 15.53 -0.10 -16.22
CA GLY A 109 16.34 -1.18 -15.64
C GLY A 109 15.63 -1.86 -14.47
N PRO A 110 16.25 -2.87 -13.84
CA PRO A 110 15.61 -3.62 -12.78
C PRO A 110 15.22 -2.74 -11.59
N ILE A 111 13.97 -2.87 -11.15
CA ILE A 111 13.46 -2.23 -9.93
C ILE A 111 13.41 -3.25 -8.79
N THR A 112 13.46 -2.80 -7.54
CA THR A 112 13.18 -3.70 -6.41
C THR A 112 11.68 -3.92 -6.34
N ALA A 113 11.25 -5.17 -6.48
CA ALA A 113 9.85 -5.57 -6.46
C ALA A 113 9.51 -6.35 -5.19
N LEU A 114 8.26 -6.20 -4.76
CA LEU A 114 7.58 -7.02 -3.76
C LEU A 114 6.53 -7.85 -4.50
N HIS A 115 6.67 -9.18 -4.43
CA HIS A 115 5.67 -10.12 -4.91
C HIS A 115 4.94 -10.74 -3.73
N LEU A 116 3.61 -10.75 -3.79
CA LEU A 116 2.73 -11.37 -2.82
C LEU A 116 2.15 -12.66 -3.39
N GLY A 117 1.96 -13.67 -2.54
CA GLY A 117 1.29 -14.92 -2.90
C GLY A 117 -0.21 -14.75 -3.18
N ASP A 118 -0.86 -13.82 -2.50
CA ASP A 118 -2.28 -13.48 -2.65
C ASP A 118 -2.47 -11.99 -2.99
N HIS A 119 -3.63 -11.66 -3.55
CA HIS A 119 -3.97 -10.27 -3.88
C HIS A 119 -4.19 -9.43 -2.62
N VAL A 120 -3.54 -8.27 -2.59
CA VAL A 120 -3.87 -7.17 -1.67
C VAL A 120 -4.26 -5.98 -2.55
N ASN A 121 -5.40 -5.34 -2.30
CA ASN A 121 -5.94 -4.29 -3.19
C ASN A 121 -5.89 -4.68 -4.69
N SER A 122 -6.32 -5.90 -5.00
CA SER A 122 -6.33 -6.47 -6.36
C SER A 122 -4.97 -6.72 -7.02
N CYS A 123 -3.84 -6.37 -6.38
CA CYS A 123 -2.50 -6.54 -6.94
C CYS A 123 -1.71 -7.61 -6.17
N THR A 124 -0.82 -8.29 -6.90
CA THR A 124 0.15 -9.23 -6.31
C THR A 124 1.59 -8.73 -6.43
N THR A 125 1.82 -7.63 -7.15
CA THR A 125 3.18 -7.15 -7.46
C THR A 125 3.25 -5.64 -7.31
N TYR A 126 4.29 -5.18 -6.63
CA TYR A 126 4.55 -3.76 -6.39
C TYR A 126 6.03 -3.44 -6.55
N GLY A 127 6.34 -2.30 -7.16
CA GLY A 127 7.68 -1.73 -7.22
C GLY A 127 7.96 -0.85 -6.01
N LEU A 128 9.17 -0.90 -5.47
CA LEU A 128 9.59 0.01 -4.41
C LEU A 128 9.66 1.45 -4.94
N ARG A 129 8.86 2.34 -4.38
CA ARG A 129 8.88 3.78 -4.69
C ARG A 129 9.77 4.56 -3.72
N ARG A 130 9.67 4.28 -2.42
CA ARG A 130 10.41 5.02 -1.37
C ARG A 130 10.68 4.15 -0.15
N ARG A 131 11.88 4.19 0.43
CA ARG A 131 12.22 3.44 1.65
C ARG A 131 11.83 4.16 2.93
N GLU A 132 12.07 5.46 2.98
CA GLU A 132 11.74 6.28 4.14
C GLU A 132 10.27 6.70 4.08
N LEU A 133 9.52 6.26 5.07
CA LEU A 133 8.11 6.61 5.23
C LEU A 133 7.87 7.09 6.65
N LYS A 134 7.02 8.10 6.78
CA LYS A 134 6.54 8.62 8.05
C LYS A 134 5.03 8.37 8.17
N ILE A 135 4.49 8.50 9.38
CA ILE A 135 3.05 8.29 9.60
C ILE A 135 2.21 9.37 8.92
N GLU A 136 2.80 10.53 8.68
CA GLU A 136 2.20 11.65 7.96
C GLU A 136 1.97 11.30 6.50
N ASP A 137 2.70 10.34 5.92
CA ASP A 137 2.50 9.88 4.54
C ASP A 137 1.26 8.98 4.36
N ASP A 138 0.52 8.69 5.44
CA ASP A 138 -0.78 8.05 5.34
C ASP A 138 -1.77 8.98 4.59
N PRO A 139 -2.46 8.51 3.53
CA PRO A 139 -3.33 9.35 2.72
C PRO A 139 -4.48 10.01 3.49
N ALA A 140 -4.86 9.43 4.62
CA ALA A 140 -5.90 9.91 5.52
C ALA A 140 -5.35 10.60 6.77
N HIS A 141 -4.04 10.86 6.87
CA HIS A 141 -3.42 11.39 8.09
C HIS A 141 -4.11 12.67 8.59
N ASP A 142 -4.33 13.62 7.69
CA ASP A 142 -4.81 14.97 8.03
C ASP A 142 -6.30 15.00 8.41
N LEU A 143 -7.08 14.05 7.89
CA LEU A 143 -8.52 13.95 8.12
C LEU A 143 -8.86 13.00 9.28
N VAL A 144 -8.12 11.92 9.41
CA VAL A 144 -8.32 10.88 10.42
C VAL A 144 -6.95 10.40 10.89
N PRO A 145 -6.34 11.00 11.93
CA PRO A 145 -5.04 10.56 12.43
C PRO A 145 -5.06 9.12 12.98
N TRP A 146 -3.89 8.48 13.07
CA TRP A 146 -3.72 7.23 13.82
C TRP A 146 -3.79 7.49 15.33
N HIS A 147 -4.49 6.63 16.07
CA HIS A 147 -4.58 6.65 17.53
C HIS A 147 -3.53 5.76 18.21
#